data_AF-A0A8F1MC84-F1
#
_entry.id   AF-A0A8F1MC84-F1
#
_cell.length_a   1.000
_cell.length_b   1.000
_cell.length_c   1.000
_cell.angle_alpha   90.00
_cell.angle_beta   90.00
_cell.angle_gamma   90.00
#
_symmetry.space_group_name_H-M   'P 1'
#
loop_
_entity.id
_entity.type
_entity.pdbx_description
1 polymer ?
#
loop_
_entity_poly.entity_id
_entity_poly.type
_entity_poly.pdbx_seq_one_letter_code
_entity_poly.pdbx_strand_id
1 'polypeptide(L)'
;MALLPSDNVTTYGDIAAMAGHPYAARQVGEIAHGGPSNLPWHRLVNSRGGLAVGFWRAKCIQRLMLEQDGILCDDRYRVVNLRSKMASEFIGSRSKLPLIVIIGPTASGKTSH
;
A
#
# COMPACT_ATOMS: atom_id res chain seq x y z
N MET A 1 0.96 6.30 -0.25
CA MET A 1 -0.03 6.05 -1.31
C MET A 1 -0.10 7.22 -2.27
N ALA A 2 -0.42 8.46 -1.84
CA ALA A 2 -0.49 9.61 -2.76
C ALA A 2 0.84 9.94 -3.47
N LEU A 3 1.98 9.64 -2.84
CA LEU A 3 3.32 9.88 -3.38
C LEU A 3 3.89 8.71 -4.19
N LEU A 4 3.15 7.60 -4.34
CA LEU A 4 3.64 6.41 -5.03
C LEU A 4 3.47 6.57 -6.56
N PRO A 5 4.54 6.44 -7.37
CA PRO A 5 4.42 6.44 -8.83
C PRO A 5 3.40 5.41 -9.33
N SER A 6 2.76 5.70 -10.46
CA SER A 6 1.64 4.89 -10.95
C SER A 6 2.04 3.46 -11.32
N ASP A 7 3.29 3.28 -11.74
CA ASP A 7 3.89 2.03 -12.18
C ASP A 7 4.57 1.24 -11.04
N ASN A 8 4.45 1.70 -9.79
CA ASN A 8 5.14 1.12 -8.66
C ASN A 8 4.17 0.50 -7.64
N VAL A 9 4.68 -0.49 -6.90
CA VAL A 9 4.03 -1.06 -5.71
C VAL A 9 4.83 -0.74 -4.46
N THR A 10 4.16 -0.86 -3.32
CA THR A 10 4.79 -0.74 -2.00
C THR A 10 4.29 -1.86 -1.10
N THR A 11 5.01 -2.16 -0.02
CA THR A 11 4.58 -3.17 0.95
C THR A 11 3.98 -2.55 2.21
N TYR A 12 3.14 -3.32 2.91
CA TYR A 12 2.66 -2.93 4.23
C TYR A 12 3.80 -2.57 5.20
N GLY A 13 4.93 -3.30 5.11
CA GLY A 13 6.12 -3.05 5.92
C GLY A 13 6.82 -1.75 5.55
N ASP A 14 6.91 -1.41 4.26
CA ASP A 14 7.52 -0.16 3.81
C ASP A 14 6.74 1.05 4.33
N ILE A 15 5.41 1.02 4.20
CA ILE A 15 4.53 2.08 4.72
C ILE A 15 4.67 2.20 6.25
N ALA A 16 4.73 1.07 6.96
CA ALA A 16 4.90 1.06 8.41
C ALA A 16 6.27 1.63 8.83
N ALA A 17 7.34 1.26 8.11
CA ALA A 17 8.70 1.76 8.34
C ALA A 17 8.81 3.26 8.06
N MET A 18 8.24 3.74 6.96
CA MET A 18 8.16 5.17 6.64
C MET A 18 7.41 5.96 7.73
N ALA A 19 6.41 5.33 8.34
CA ALA A 19 5.67 5.90 9.46
C ALA A 19 6.43 5.90 10.80
N GLY A 20 7.65 5.37 10.82
CA GLY A 20 8.46 5.21 12.03
C GLY A 20 8.09 3.99 12.89
N HIS A 21 7.23 3.11 12.37
CA HIS A 21 6.72 1.92 13.06
C HIS A 21 6.96 0.65 12.21
N PRO A 22 8.20 0.19 12.00
CA PRO A 22 8.54 -0.88 11.06
C PRO A 22 7.81 -2.22 11.31
N TYR A 23 7.32 -2.45 12.53
CA TYR A 23 6.58 -3.66 12.91
C TYR A 23 5.05 -3.51 12.82
N ALA A 24 4.54 -2.36 12.41
CA ALA A 24 3.10 -2.05 12.37
C ALA A 24 2.42 -2.37 11.01
N ALA A 25 2.97 -3.32 10.23
CA ALA A 25 2.43 -3.69 8.93
C ALA A 25 0.96 -4.15 9.00
N ARG A 26 0.56 -4.78 10.11
CA ARG A 26 -0.83 -5.20 10.32
C ARG A 26 -1.78 -4.01 10.47
N GLN A 27 -1.39 -3.00 11.24
CA GLN A 27 -2.17 -1.77 11.39
C GLN A 27 -2.32 -1.03 10.06
N VAL A 28 -1.28 -1.02 9.21
CA VAL A 28 -1.39 -0.49 7.84
C VAL A 28 -2.46 -1.25 7.05
N GLY A 29 -2.52 -2.58 7.19
CA GLY A 29 -3.56 -3.41 6.58
C GLY A 29 -4.98 -3.08 7.05
N GLU A 30 -5.16 -2.87 8.35
CA GLU A 30 -6.44 -2.46 8.94
C GLU A 30 -6.88 -1.08 8.40
N ILE A 31 -5.95 -0.13 8.33
CA ILE A 31 -6.21 1.20 7.76
C ILE A 31 -6.53 1.11 6.26
N ALA A 32 -5.83 0.27 5.50
CA ALA A 32 -6.13 0.06 4.09
C ALA A 32 -7.53 -0.52 3.87
N HIS A 33 -8.01 -1.35 4.80
CA HIS A 33 -9.33 -1.96 4.72
C HIS A 33 -10.47 -0.97 5.00
N GLY A 34 -10.28 -0.04 5.95
CA GLY A 34 -11.23 1.03 6.28
C GLY A 34 -10.93 2.38 5.61
N GLY A 35 -9.94 2.42 4.72
CA GLY A 35 -9.41 3.64 4.14
C GLY A 35 -10.30 4.19 3.03
N PRO A 36 -10.07 5.45 2.61
CA PRO A 36 -10.84 6.05 1.53
C PRO A 36 -10.57 5.30 0.21
N SER A 37 -11.63 5.05 -0.56
CA SER A 37 -11.62 4.20 -1.75
C SER A 37 -10.89 4.80 -2.96
N ASN A 38 -10.62 6.11 -2.92
CA ASN A 38 -9.92 6.85 -3.97
C ASN A 38 -8.38 6.70 -3.90
N LEU A 39 -7.85 6.11 -2.83
CA LEU A 39 -6.43 5.81 -2.74
C LEU A 39 -6.12 4.52 -3.52
N PRO A 40 -4.93 4.43 -4.14
CA PRO A 40 -4.53 3.28 -4.95
C PRO A 40 -4.11 2.08 -4.09
N TRP A 41 -5.01 1.59 -3.24
CA TRP A 41 -4.76 0.48 -2.32
C TRP A 41 -4.35 -0.81 -3.03
N HIS A 42 -4.70 -0.96 -4.32
CA HIS A 42 -4.30 -2.12 -5.12
C HIS A 42 -2.78 -2.25 -5.28
N ARG A 43 -2.05 -1.14 -5.14
CA ARG A 43 -0.57 -1.10 -5.17
C ARG A 43 0.08 -1.56 -3.86
N LEU A 44 -0.71 -1.86 -2.83
CA LEU A 44 -0.22 -2.34 -1.54
C LEU A 44 -0.19 -3.88 -1.54
N VAL A 45 1.01 -4.43 -1.45
CA VAL A 45 1.26 -5.87 -1.49
C VAL A 45 1.96 -6.35 -0.23
N ASN A 46 2.03 -7.67 -0.02
CA ASN A 46 2.80 -8.22 1.10
C ASN A 46 4.32 -8.14 0.83
N SER A 47 5.13 -8.48 1.84
CA SER A 47 6.60 -8.43 1.76
C SER A 47 7.23 -9.32 0.69
N ARG A 48 6.46 -10.28 0.14
CA ARG A 48 6.87 -11.17 -0.95
C ARG A 48 6.26 -10.78 -2.30
N GLY A 49 5.68 -9.59 -2.39
CA GLY A 49 5.00 -9.09 -3.58
C GLY A 49 3.65 -9.76 -3.86
N GLY A 50 3.13 -10.54 -2.91
CA GLY A 50 1.84 -11.21 -3.04
C GLY A 50 0.67 -10.27 -2.82
N LEU A 51 -0.34 -10.40 -3.66
CA LEU A 51 -1.59 -9.64 -3.60
C LEU A 51 -2.38 -9.99 -2.32
N ALA A 52 -3.10 -9.00 -1.80
CA ALA A 52 -3.85 -9.12 -0.56
C ALA A 52 -5.08 -10.02 -0.72
N VAL A 53 -5.19 -11.02 0.16
CA VAL A 53 -6.30 -12.00 0.15
C VAL A 53 -7.66 -11.32 0.35
N GLY A 54 -7.69 -10.22 1.12
CA GLY A 54 -8.90 -9.43 1.37
C GLY A 54 -8.98 -8.14 0.56
N PHE A 55 -8.24 -8.00 -0.54
CA PHE A 55 -8.40 -6.84 -1.41
C PHE A 55 -9.82 -6.83 -1.98
N TRP A 56 -10.47 -5.65 -1.89
CA TRP A 56 -11.84 -5.35 -2.32
C TRP A 56 -12.42 -6.43 -3.27
N ARG A 57 -13.36 -7.22 -2.76
CA ARG A 57 -14.10 -8.28 -3.46
C ARG A 57 -13.30 -9.48 -4.00
N ALA A 58 -12.03 -9.37 -4.41
CA ALA A 58 -11.15 -10.50 -4.77
C ALA A 58 -9.70 -10.11 -5.17
N LYS A 59 -8.75 -11.05 -5.05
CA LYS A 59 -7.38 -10.94 -5.59
C LYS A 59 -7.33 -10.69 -7.11
N CYS A 60 -8.28 -11.21 -7.88
CA CYS A 60 -8.34 -11.00 -9.32
C CYS A 60 -8.60 -9.54 -9.69
N ILE A 61 -9.36 -8.82 -8.88
CA ILE A 61 -9.59 -7.38 -9.07
C ILE A 61 -8.29 -6.62 -8.79
N GLN A 62 -7.57 -6.99 -7.72
CA GLN A 62 -6.26 -6.38 -7.45
C GLN A 62 -5.30 -6.58 -8.62
N ARG A 63 -5.23 -7.80 -9.17
CA ARG A 63 -4.41 -8.12 -10.34
C ARG A 63 -4.78 -7.26 -11.54
N LEU A 64 -6.07 -7.14 -11.86
CA LEU A 64 -6.54 -6.33 -12.98
C LEU A 64 -6.14 -4.86 -12.84
N MET A 65 -6.30 -4.28 -11.63
CA MET A 65 -5.91 -2.89 -11.37
C MET A 65 -4.39 -2.67 -11.47
N LEU A 66 -3.60 -3.65 -11.02
CA LEU A 66 -2.15 -3.62 -11.18
C LEU A 66 -1.73 -3.73 -12.65
N GLU A 67 -2.38 -4.60 -13.42
CA GLU A 67 -2.12 -4.74 -14.86
C GLU A 67 -2.49 -3.47 -15.65
N GLN A 68 -3.55 -2.75 -15.25
CA GLN A 68 -3.89 -1.43 -15.80
C GLN A 68 -2.81 -0.37 -15.53
N ASP A 69 -2.11 -0.49 -14.41
CA ASP A 69 -0.96 0.35 -14.05
C ASP A 69 0.36 -0.12 -14.73
N GLY A 70 0.32 -1.17 -15.56
CA GLY A 70 1.49 -1.76 -16.21
C GLY A 70 2.31 -2.68 -15.30
N ILE A 71 1.77 -3.07 -14.14
CA ILE A 71 2.44 -3.90 -13.14
C ILE A 71 2.04 -5.37 -13.34
N LEU A 72 2.98 -6.17 -13.85
CA LEU A 72 2.75 -7.57 -14.18
C LEU A 72 2.69 -8.47 -12.92
N CYS A 73 1.71 -9.37 -12.90
CA CYS A 73 1.54 -10.38 -11.87
C CYS A 73 1.68 -11.80 -12.44
N ASP A 74 2.29 -12.71 -11.67
CA ASP A 74 2.35 -14.14 -11.99
C ASP A 74 1.01 -14.86 -11.67
N ASP A 75 0.91 -16.12 -12.09
CA ASP A 75 -0.28 -16.95 -11.85
C ASP A 75 -0.51 -17.29 -10.37
N ARG A 76 0.46 -17.01 -9.51
CA ARG A 76 0.37 -17.15 -8.05
C ARG A 76 -0.04 -15.84 -7.37
N TYR A 77 -0.48 -14.84 -8.15
CA TYR A 77 -0.86 -13.52 -7.66
C TYR A 77 0.30 -12.83 -6.92
N ARG A 78 1.47 -12.79 -7.55
CA ARG A 78 2.65 -12.05 -7.09
C ARG A 78 3.18 -11.13 -8.17
N VAL A 79 3.61 -9.94 -7.79
CA VAL A 79 4.26 -8.98 -8.69
C VAL A 79 5.58 -9.56 -9.22
N VAL A 80 5.76 -9.61 -10.54
CA VAL A 80 6.90 -10.27 -11.20
C VAL A 80 8.21 -9.50 -10.99
N ASN A 81 8.16 -8.16 -10.96
CA ASN A 81 9.31 -7.29 -10.78
C ASN A 81 9.14 -6.41 -9.55
N LEU A 82 9.11 -7.03 -8.36
CA LEU A 82 8.98 -6.28 -7.10
C LEU A 82 10.20 -5.39 -6.86
N ARG A 83 10.13 -4.14 -7.34
CA ARG A 83 11.03 -3.05 -6.97
C ARG A 83 10.30 -2.15 -5.99
N SER A 84 10.41 -2.43 -4.70
CA SER A 84 9.96 -1.47 -3.68
C SER A 84 10.94 -0.29 -3.68
N LYS A 85 10.62 0.76 -4.44
CA LYS A 85 11.43 1.99 -4.51
C LYS A 85 11.06 3.00 -3.42
N MET A 86 9.91 2.82 -2.78
CA MET A 86 9.36 3.80 -1.86
C MET A 86 10.21 3.96 -0.59
N ALA A 87 10.81 2.87 -0.08
CA ALA A 87 11.71 2.95 1.07
C ALA A 87 13.04 3.65 0.71
N SER A 88 13.67 3.27 -0.41
CA SER A 88 15.00 3.79 -0.77
C SER A 88 15.01 5.27 -1.13
N GLU A 89 13.96 5.78 -1.78
CA GLU A 89 13.87 7.20 -2.15
C GLU A 89 13.41 8.07 -0.97
N PHE A 90 12.61 7.51 -0.05
CA PHE A 90 12.07 8.26 1.08
C PHE A 90 13.03 8.32 2.29
N ILE A 91 13.85 7.28 2.53
CA ILE A 91 14.83 7.24 3.63
C ILE A 91 15.90 8.34 3.51
N GLY A 92 16.12 8.92 2.32
CA GLY A 92 17.02 10.05 2.11
C GLY A 92 16.56 11.36 2.79
N SER A 93 15.25 11.53 3.01
CA SER A 93 14.67 12.67 3.74
C SER A 93 14.44 12.26 5.20
N ARG A 94 15.30 12.71 6.11
CA ARG A 94 15.39 12.28 7.53
C ARG A 94 14.16 12.51 8.43
N SER A 95 12.98 12.82 7.89
CA SER A 95 11.75 13.03 8.65
C SER A 95 10.81 11.83 8.55
N LYS A 96 10.59 11.16 9.69
CA LYS A 96 9.48 10.21 9.86
C LYS A 96 8.18 10.97 9.56
N LEU A 97 7.40 10.51 8.59
CA LEU A 97 6.08 11.08 8.34
C LEU A 97 5.02 10.32 9.13
N PRO A 98 4.03 10.98 9.73
CA PRO A 98 2.92 10.27 10.33
C PRO A 98 2.18 9.46 9.26
N LEU A 99 1.61 8.33 9.67
CA LEU A 99 0.96 7.37 8.77
C LEU A 99 -0.15 8.01 7.91
N ILE A 100 -0.83 9.03 8.44
CA ILE A 100 -1.85 9.81 7.74
C ILE A 100 -1.32 10.63 6.55
N VAL A 101 -0.05 11.05 6.57
CA VAL A 101 0.55 11.77 5.43
C VAL A 101 0.99 10.78 4.36
N ILE A 102 1.48 9.62 4.77
CA ILE A 102 1.90 8.57 3.84
C ILE A 102 0.68 7.96 3.14
N ILE A 103 -0.38 7.68 3.89
CA ILE A 103 -1.59 7.05 3.36
C ILE A 103 -2.55 8.07 2.75
N GLY A 104 -2.68 9.26 3.34
CA GLY A 104 -3.76 10.22 3.08
C GLY A 104 -4.74 10.27 4.26
N PRO A 105 -5.59 11.31 4.36
CA PRO A 105 -6.54 11.44 5.45
C PRO A 105 -7.49 10.24 5.46
N THR A 106 -7.51 9.50 6.57
CA THR A 106 -8.52 8.47 6.81
C THR A 106 -9.86 9.17 7.02
N ALA A 107 -10.87 8.83 6.22
CA ALA A 107 -12.25 9.23 6.48
C ALA A 107 -12.80 8.47 7.70
N SER A 108 -12.22 8.68 8.87
CA SER A 108 -12.76 8.25 10.15
C SER A 108 -13.26 9.47 10.91
N GLY A 109 -14.23 10.17 10.30
CA GLY A 109 -15.14 11.03 11.04
C GLY A 109 -16.19 10.15 11.70
N LYS A 110 -15.85 9.54 12.85
CA LYS A 110 -16.90 9.17 13.80
C LYS A 110 -17.37 10.48 14.42
N THR A 111 -18.47 11.02 13.90
CA THR A 111 -19.29 11.96 14.66
C THR A 111 -19.79 11.21 15.89
N SER A 112 -19.17 11.47 17.04
CA SER A 112 -19.80 11.20 18.32
C SER A 112 -20.98 12.17 18.48
N HIS A 113 -22.19 11.62 18.50
CA HIS A 113 -23.30 12.16 19.26
C HIS A 113 -23.59 11.19 20.41
#